data_AF-A0A7D9D173-F1
#
_entry.id   AF-A0A7D9D173-F1
#
_cell.length_a   1.000
_cell.length_b   1.000
_cell.length_c   1.000
_cell.angle_alpha   90.00
_cell.angle_beta   90.00
_cell.angle_gamma   90.00
#
_symmetry.space_group_name_H-M   'P 1'
#
loop_
_entity.id
_entity.type
_entity.pdbx_description
1 polymer ?
#
loop_
_entity_poly.entity_id
_entity_poly.type
_entity_poly.pdbx_seq_one_letter_code
_entity_poly.pdbx_strand_id
1 'polypeptide(L)'
;MTGEKSLLDEENKASDQLFPELKEHLNYANDTYNLAFKVQQAIGGQALYGIPEVARAQFMILMRGTDYLRCVQLLTIKGYPEQTGTLAASLFELAHTALFFSHSPKKAKEWLEADSIEEEVPWGILGSNWRKCVKANCERLGDSALAETEYQVYRQLCWMKHSLPKMQDMRVDGDGVSLIFGPYTDERAINHAWFALEHAGRLMELMISSLLDEFRTEETTLELREITEKRRALRQKAIDRFGQENPFVSEA
;
A
#
# COMPACT_ATOMS: atom_id res chain seq x y z
N MET A 1 17.51 -26.69 -28.43
CA MET A 1 17.43 -25.50 -27.57
C MET A 1 17.05 -24.34 -28.48
N THR A 2 15.75 -24.07 -28.56
CA THR A 2 15.11 -23.28 -29.62
C THR A 2 14.37 -22.11 -28.98
N GLY A 3 14.86 -20.89 -29.21
CA GLY A 3 14.18 -19.62 -28.91
C GLY A 3 13.99 -19.32 -27.42
N GLU A 4 15.06 -18.91 -26.71
CA GLU A 4 14.90 -18.30 -25.39
C GLU A 4 14.10 -17.00 -25.54
N LYS A 5 12.86 -17.01 -25.04
CA LYS A 5 12.10 -15.77 -24.85
C LYS A 5 12.75 -14.99 -23.73
N SER A 6 12.94 -13.68 -23.94
CA SER A 6 13.50 -12.85 -22.89
C SER A 6 12.48 -12.66 -21.76
N LEU A 7 12.96 -12.43 -20.53
CA LEU A 7 12.10 -12.04 -19.39
C LEU A 7 11.19 -10.86 -19.75
N LEU A 8 11.74 -9.89 -20.49
CA LEU A 8 11.04 -8.71 -20.96
C LEU A 8 9.84 -9.07 -21.86
N ASP A 9 9.96 -10.10 -22.69
CA ASP A 9 8.86 -10.53 -23.57
C ASP A 9 7.70 -11.14 -22.77
N GLU A 10 8.01 -11.97 -21.77
CA GLU A 10 6.98 -12.54 -20.89
C GLU A 10 6.34 -11.47 -19.99
N GLU A 11 7.12 -10.52 -19.48
CA GLU A 11 6.59 -9.36 -18.74
C GLU A 11 5.68 -8.47 -19.59
N ASN A 12 6.01 -8.23 -20.86
CA ASN A 12 5.16 -7.45 -21.77
C ASN A 12 3.87 -8.20 -22.09
N LYS A 13 3.96 -9.51 -22.35
CA LYS A 13 2.78 -10.36 -22.55
C LYS A 13 1.89 -10.38 -21.30
N ALA A 14 2.47 -10.46 -20.11
CA ALA A 14 1.72 -10.37 -18.87
C ALA A 14 1.02 -9.01 -18.73
N SER A 15 1.71 -7.91 -19.07
CA SER A 15 1.10 -6.58 -19.10
C SER A 15 -0.10 -6.48 -20.04
N ASP A 16 -0.02 -7.04 -21.25
CA ASP A 16 -1.13 -7.04 -22.20
C ASP A 16 -2.35 -7.82 -21.67
N GLN A 17 -2.11 -8.92 -20.96
CA GLN A 17 -3.17 -9.73 -20.35
C GLN A 17 -3.78 -9.07 -19.11
N LEU A 18 -2.94 -8.48 -18.26
CA LEU A 18 -3.35 -7.92 -16.98
C LEU A 18 -3.94 -6.52 -17.11
N PHE A 19 -3.57 -5.73 -18.13
CA PHE A 19 -4.03 -4.35 -18.25
C PHE A 19 -5.56 -4.21 -18.23
N PRO A 20 -6.34 -4.98 -19.01
CA PRO A 20 -7.80 -4.90 -18.98
C PRO A 20 -8.38 -5.20 -17.58
N GLU A 21 -7.77 -6.16 -16.87
CA GLU A 21 -8.19 -6.59 -15.53
C GLU A 21 -7.84 -5.57 -14.45
N LEU A 22 -6.72 -4.86 -14.60
CA LEU A 22 -6.17 -3.96 -13.58
C LEU A 22 -6.46 -2.48 -13.85
N LYS A 23 -6.98 -2.12 -15.02
CA LYS A 23 -7.09 -0.72 -15.49
C LYS A 23 -7.70 0.23 -14.47
N GLU A 24 -8.83 -0.14 -13.87
CA GLU A 24 -9.52 0.72 -12.91
C GLU A 24 -8.75 0.87 -11.59
N HIS A 25 -8.13 -0.21 -11.09
CA HIS A 25 -7.28 -0.18 -9.90
C HIS A 25 -6.00 0.65 -10.14
N LEU A 26 -5.41 0.54 -11.34
CA LEU A 26 -4.25 1.35 -11.75
C LEU A 26 -4.60 2.83 -11.87
N ASN A 27 -5.77 3.16 -12.44
CA ASN A 27 -6.26 4.52 -12.52
C ASN A 27 -6.49 5.11 -11.12
N TYR A 28 -7.14 4.36 -10.23
CA TYR A 28 -7.29 4.75 -8.83
C TYR A 28 -5.95 5.02 -8.16
N ALA A 29 -4.98 4.11 -8.26
CA ALA A 29 -3.64 4.32 -7.71
C ALA A 29 -2.95 5.55 -8.34
N ASN A 30 -3.16 5.81 -9.63
CA ASN A 30 -2.61 6.98 -10.31
C ASN A 30 -3.23 8.29 -9.83
N ASP A 31 -4.55 8.31 -9.63
CA ASP A 31 -5.26 9.46 -9.07
C ASP A 31 -4.75 9.77 -7.65
N THR A 32 -4.59 8.73 -6.82
CA THR A 32 -4.01 8.88 -5.48
C THR A 32 -2.56 9.36 -5.50
N TYR A 33 -1.75 8.85 -6.43
CA TYR A 33 -0.37 9.31 -6.64
C TYR A 33 -0.36 10.80 -6.99
N ASN A 34 -1.17 11.24 -7.94
CA ASN A 34 -1.24 12.65 -8.36
C ASN A 34 -1.72 13.55 -7.22
N LEU A 35 -2.71 13.13 -6.43
CA LEU A 35 -3.16 13.87 -5.25
C LEU A 35 -2.03 14.01 -4.22
N ALA A 36 -1.25 12.95 -3.97
CA ALA A 36 -0.10 13.02 -3.07
C ALA A 36 0.92 14.09 -3.51
N PHE A 37 1.25 14.16 -4.81
CA PHE A 37 2.12 15.21 -5.35
C PHE A 37 1.53 16.60 -5.17
N LYS A 38 0.24 16.77 -5.47
CA LYS A 38 -0.46 18.06 -5.30
C LYS A 38 -0.40 18.54 -3.86
N VAL A 39 -0.62 17.64 -2.90
CA VAL A 39 -0.52 17.96 -1.48
C VAL A 39 0.91 18.26 -1.05
N GLN A 40 1.92 17.53 -1.55
CA GLN A 40 3.33 17.82 -1.29
C GLN A 40 3.77 19.20 -1.81
N GLN A 41 3.17 19.71 -2.88
CA GLN A 41 3.44 21.06 -3.37
C GLN A 41 3.02 22.15 -2.39
N ALA A 42 2.14 21.87 -1.41
CA ALA A 42 1.70 22.84 -0.40
C ALA A 42 2.85 23.37 0.47
N ILE A 43 3.91 22.58 0.67
CA ILE A 43 5.11 23.01 1.40
C ILE A 43 6.22 23.56 0.49
N GLY A 44 6.01 23.55 -0.83
CA GLY A 44 6.97 24.06 -1.81
C GLY A 44 7.28 25.53 -1.58
N GLY A 45 8.57 25.86 -1.45
CA GLY A 45 9.03 27.24 -1.25
C GLY A 45 8.87 27.79 0.18
N GLN A 46 8.29 27.02 1.11
CA GLN A 46 8.27 27.40 2.52
C GLN A 46 9.66 27.23 3.16
N ALA A 47 9.99 28.09 4.12
CA ALA A 47 11.20 27.92 4.90
C ALA A 47 11.05 26.76 5.88
N LEU A 48 12.12 25.99 6.09
CA LEU A 48 12.08 24.78 6.94
C LEU A 48 11.56 25.04 8.36
N TYR A 49 11.95 26.18 8.96
CA TYR A 49 11.50 26.57 10.30
C TYR A 49 10.02 26.95 10.38
N GLY A 50 9.37 27.20 9.23
CA GLY A 50 7.95 27.50 9.12
C GLY A 50 7.06 26.27 9.03
N ILE A 51 7.63 25.07 8.86
CA ILE A 51 6.88 23.81 8.74
C ILE A 51 6.89 23.11 10.11
N PRO A 52 5.73 22.81 10.72
CA PRO A 52 5.67 22.05 11.97
C PRO A 52 6.38 20.69 11.86
N GLU A 53 7.08 20.27 12.91
CA GLU A 53 7.85 19.01 12.93
C GLU A 53 7.00 17.79 12.54
N VAL A 54 5.75 17.71 13.03
CA VAL A 54 4.79 16.65 12.67
C VAL A 54 4.52 16.64 11.16
N ALA A 55 4.19 17.81 10.60
CA ALA A 55 3.92 17.94 9.18
C ALA A 55 5.15 17.56 8.36
N ARG A 56 6.34 18.04 8.75
CA ARG A 56 7.61 17.68 8.12
C ARG A 56 7.81 16.16 8.08
N ALA A 57 7.63 15.46 9.22
CA ALA A 57 7.74 14.02 9.29
C ALA A 57 6.72 13.31 8.38
N GLN A 58 5.47 13.75 8.38
CA GLN A 58 4.41 13.20 7.52
C GLN A 58 4.69 13.43 6.02
N PHE A 59 5.20 14.60 5.62
CA PHE A 59 5.58 14.86 4.23
C PHE A 59 6.75 14.00 3.76
N MET A 60 7.75 13.78 4.63
CA MET A 60 8.87 12.86 4.33
C MET A 60 8.38 11.42 4.16
N ILE A 61 7.46 10.97 5.02
CA ILE A 61 6.82 9.65 4.89
C ILE A 61 5.97 9.57 3.62
N LEU A 62 5.20 10.61 3.29
CA LEU A 62 4.38 10.67 2.08
C LEU A 62 5.24 10.59 0.81
N MET A 63 6.41 11.24 0.79
CA MET A 63 7.40 11.13 -0.30
C MET A 63 7.86 9.70 -0.48
N ARG A 64 8.23 9.03 0.62
CA ARG A 64 8.58 7.60 0.55
C ARG A 64 7.39 6.74 0.10
N GLY A 65 6.18 7.11 0.52
CA GLY A 65 4.95 6.47 0.09
C GLY A 65 4.73 6.57 -1.43
N THR A 66 4.99 7.73 -2.03
CA THR A 66 4.89 7.90 -3.49
C THR A 66 5.89 7.02 -4.25
N ASP A 67 7.12 6.84 -3.75
CA ASP A 67 8.10 5.93 -4.35
C ASP A 67 7.57 4.50 -4.39
N TYR A 68 7.00 4.02 -3.28
CA TYR A 68 6.43 2.69 -3.19
C TYR A 68 5.19 2.53 -4.04
N LEU A 69 4.27 3.49 -4.03
CA LEU A 69 3.05 3.42 -4.84
C LEU A 69 3.37 3.31 -6.33
N ARG A 70 4.39 4.04 -6.81
CA ARG A 70 4.82 3.93 -8.21
C ARG A 70 5.34 2.54 -8.54
N CYS A 71 6.16 1.96 -7.67
CA CYS A 71 6.66 0.60 -7.83
C CYS A 71 5.54 -0.45 -7.76
N VAL A 72 4.56 -0.28 -6.86
CA VAL A 72 3.35 -1.11 -6.80
C VAL A 72 2.66 -1.13 -8.16
N GLN A 73 2.37 0.03 -8.76
CA GLN A 73 1.72 0.09 -10.09
C GLN A 73 2.50 -0.67 -11.17
N LEU A 74 3.83 -0.45 -11.22
CA LEU A 74 4.70 -1.06 -12.24
C LEU A 74 4.83 -2.58 -12.07
N LEU A 75 5.02 -3.06 -10.84
CA LEU A 75 5.14 -4.49 -10.56
C LEU A 75 3.82 -5.22 -10.78
N THR A 76 2.69 -4.59 -10.41
CA THR A 76 1.38 -5.22 -10.59
C THR A 76 1.10 -5.49 -12.06
N ILE A 77 1.29 -4.49 -12.93
CA ILE A 77 1.03 -4.66 -14.37
C ILE A 77 2.04 -5.61 -15.04
N LYS A 78 3.17 -5.86 -14.40
CA LYS A 78 4.17 -6.82 -14.87
C LYS A 78 3.92 -8.24 -14.33
N GLY A 79 2.85 -8.48 -13.57
CA GLY A 79 2.49 -9.82 -13.09
C GLY A 79 3.24 -10.25 -11.84
N TYR A 80 3.59 -9.30 -10.97
CA TYR A 80 4.29 -9.55 -9.70
C TYR A 80 3.45 -9.14 -8.47
N PRO A 81 2.30 -9.79 -8.22
CA PRO A 81 1.38 -9.37 -7.16
C PRO A 81 1.94 -9.57 -5.75
N GLU A 82 2.76 -10.59 -5.50
CA GLU A 82 3.35 -10.82 -4.17
C GLU A 82 4.43 -9.76 -3.83
N GLN A 83 5.25 -9.38 -4.81
CA GLN A 83 6.19 -8.26 -4.68
C GLN A 83 5.43 -6.94 -4.47
N THR A 84 4.31 -6.76 -5.18
CA THR A 84 3.42 -5.62 -5.00
C THR A 84 2.85 -5.60 -3.57
N GLY A 85 2.36 -6.74 -3.07
CA GLY A 85 1.87 -6.90 -1.70
C GLY A 85 2.92 -6.61 -0.64
N THR A 86 4.18 -6.95 -0.90
CA THR A 86 5.33 -6.62 -0.04
C THR A 86 5.52 -5.11 0.11
N LEU A 87 5.41 -4.37 -0.99
CA LEU A 87 5.48 -2.91 -0.97
C LEU A 87 4.25 -2.30 -0.31
N ALA A 88 3.06 -2.83 -0.57
CA ALA A 88 1.83 -2.42 0.09
C ALA A 88 1.88 -2.64 1.62
N ALA A 89 2.47 -3.74 2.09
CA ALA A 89 2.74 -3.96 3.52
C ALA A 89 3.66 -2.88 4.10
N SER A 90 4.66 -2.44 3.34
CA SER A 90 5.58 -1.36 3.76
C SER A 90 4.87 0.00 3.77
N LEU A 91 3.97 0.25 2.81
CA LEU A 91 3.07 1.41 2.83
C LEU A 91 2.16 1.41 4.06
N PHE A 92 1.74 0.23 4.55
CA PHE A 92 0.90 0.13 5.74
C PHE A 92 1.64 0.65 6.96
N GLU A 93 2.86 0.16 7.14
CA GLU A 93 3.76 0.58 8.23
C GLU A 93 3.99 2.09 8.18
N LEU A 94 4.25 2.65 7.00
CA LEU A 94 4.45 4.09 6.80
C LEU A 94 3.18 4.89 7.10
N ALA A 95 2.03 4.49 6.58
CA ALA A 95 0.78 5.23 6.74
C ALA A 95 0.34 5.31 8.21
N HIS A 96 0.40 4.19 8.93
CA HIS A 96 0.08 4.18 10.34
C HIS A 96 1.12 4.91 11.20
N THR A 97 2.37 4.99 10.75
CA THR A 97 3.38 5.86 11.38
C THR A 97 3.03 7.33 11.22
N ALA A 98 2.73 7.78 9.99
CA ALA A 98 2.37 9.16 9.71
C ALA A 98 1.12 9.59 10.50
N LEU A 99 0.11 8.72 10.57
CA LEU A 99 -1.07 8.97 11.39
C LEU A 99 -0.73 8.99 12.89
N PHE A 100 0.15 8.12 13.35
CA PHE A 100 0.57 8.12 14.76
C PHE A 100 1.26 9.42 15.17
N PHE A 101 2.11 9.97 14.31
CA PHE A 101 2.77 11.26 14.54
C PHE A 101 1.80 12.42 14.73
N SER A 102 0.61 12.38 14.09
CA SER A 102 -0.42 13.41 14.26
C SER A 102 -0.91 13.56 15.71
N HIS A 103 -0.82 12.51 16.52
CA HIS A 103 -1.20 12.53 17.93
C HIS A 103 -0.04 12.21 18.88
N SER A 104 1.18 12.11 18.35
CA SER A 104 2.40 11.96 19.14
C SER A 104 3.53 12.86 18.60
N PRO A 105 3.43 14.20 18.75
CA PRO A 105 4.42 15.13 18.21
C PRO A 105 5.84 14.89 18.70
N LYS A 106 5.98 14.49 19.97
CA LYS A 106 7.28 14.12 20.55
C LYS A 106 7.93 12.97 19.76
N LYS A 107 7.14 11.97 19.35
CA LYS A 107 7.65 10.83 18.57
C LYS A 107 7.99 11.21 17.13
N ALA A 108 7.25 12.15 16.54
CA ALA A 108 7.61 12.72 15.24
C ALA A 108 8.98 13.43 15.30
N LYS A 109 9.21 14.20 16.37
CA LYS A 109 10.50 14.85 16.62
C LYS A 109 11.63 13.85 16.85
N GLU A 110 11.43 12.89 17.75
CA GLU A 110 12.41 11.81 18.01
C GLU A 110 12.78 11.08 16.71
N TRP A 111 11.83 10.83 15.81
CA TRP A 111 12.09 10.23 14.50
C TRP A 111 12.89 11.15 13.56
N LEU A 112 12.61 12.45 13.54
CA LEU A 112 13.34 13.42 12.72
C LEU A 112 14.79 13.64 13.20
N GLU A 113 15.06 13.39 14.47
CA GLU A 113 16.38 13.54 15.12
C GLU A 113 17.17 12.22 15.17
N ALA A 114 16.58 11.10 14.73
CA ALA A 114 17.23 9.79 14.75
C ALA A 114 18.44 9.75 13.80
N ASP A 115 19.52 9.11 14.25
CA ASP A 115 20.82 9.03 13.54
C ASP A 115 21.34 7.58 13.45
N SER A 116 20.47 6.60 13.72
CA SER A 116 20.79 5.18 13.61
C SER A 116 19.59 4.36 13.16
N ILE A 117 19.82 3.30 12.40
CA ILE A 117 18.75 2.46 11.87
C ILE A 117 17.89 1.85 12.99
N GLU A 118 18.46 1.55 14.14
CA GLU A 118 17.76 1.02 15.32
C GLU A 118 16.78 2.04 15.94
N GLU A 119 17.10 3.33 15.83
CA GLU A 119 16.28 4.46 16.30
C GLU A 119 15.32 4.97 15.21
N GLU A 120 15.66 4.79 13.93
CA GLU A 120 14.96 5.31 12.76
C GLU A 120 13.74 4.48 12.34
N VAL A 121 13.70 3.17 12.65
CA VAL A 121 12.54 2.35 12.24
C VAL A 121 11.30 2.74 13.05
N PRO A 122 10.19 3.10 12.39
CA PRO A 122 8.94 3.39 13.08
C PRO A 122 8.48 2.28 14.03
N TRP A 123 8.76 1.03 13.68
CA TRP A 123 8.47 -0.12 14.54
C TRP A 123 9.14 -0.04 15.93
N GLY A 124 10.41 0.41 16.01
CA GLY A 124 11.12 0.60 17.28
C GLY A 124 10.53 1.76 18.10
N ILE A 125 10.22 2.86 17.44
CA ILE A 125 9.60 4.05 18.05
C ILE A 125 8.19 3.75 18.61
N LEU A 126 7.45 2.88 17.93
CA LEU A 126 6.09 2.46 18.26
C LEU A 126 6.03 1.28 19.25
N GLY A 127 7.16 0.83 19.79
CA GLY A 127 7.21 -0.25 20.78
C GLY A 127 6.91 -1.64 20.21
N SER A 128 7.27 -1.86 18.94
CA SER A 128 7.29 -3.16 18.27
C SER A 128 5.95 -3.86 18.08
N ASN A 129 4.83 -3.12 18.09
CA ASN A 129 3.49 -3.73 18.03
C ASN A 129 2.52 -2.96 17.14
N TRP A 130 2.42 -3.38 15.87
CA TRP A 130 1.51 -2.79 14.88
C TRP A 130 0.04 -2.88 15.29
N ARG A 131 -0.39 -3.95 15.99
CA ARG A 131 -1.78 -4.06 16.47
C ARG A 131 -2.14 -2.94 17.44
N LYS A 132 -1.22 -2.60 18.36
CA LYS A 132 -1.40 -1.48 19.29
C LYS A 132 -1.40 -0.13 18.57
N CYS A 133 -0.49 0.06 17.62
CA CYS A 133 -0.43 1.28 16.80
C CYS A 133 -1.73 1.49 16.00
N VAL A 134 -2.20 0.45 15.30
CA VAL A 134 -3.47 0.46 14.56
C VAL A 134 -4.64 0.77 15.48
N LYS A 135 -4.72 0.11 16.63
CA LYS A 135 -5.77 0.37 17.62
C LYS A 135 -5.79 1.83 18.08
N ALA A 136 -4.64 2.39 18.46
CA ALA A 136 -4.54 3.79 18.89
C ALA A 136 -4.94 4.77 17.78
N ASN A 137 -4.54 4.48 16.54
CA ASN A 137 -4.92 5.27 15.37
C ASN A 137 -6.44 5.23 15.10
N CYS A 138 -7.05 4.04 15.13
CA CYS A 138 -8.50 3.87 14.96
C CYS A 138 -9.29 4.56 16.08
N GLU A 139 -8.87 4.45 17.34
CA GLU A 139 -9.45 5.17 18.47
C GLU A 139 -9.39 6.69 18.26
N ARG A 140 -8.26 7.21 17.76
CA ARG A 140 -8.08 8.64 17.48
C ARG A 140 -8.99 9.15 16.36
N LEU A 141 -9.27 8.32 15.37
CA LEU A 141 -10.21 8.59 14.27
C LEU A 141 -11.69 8.42 14.70
N GLY A 142 -11.95 7.96 15.92
CA GLY A 142 -13.29 7.76 16.45
C GLY A 142 -13.94 6.44 16.03
N ASP A 143 -13.17 5.48 15.52
CA ASP A 143 -13.67 4.21 14.99
C ASP A 143 -12.87 3.00 15.50
N SER A 144 -12.95 2.76 16.80
CA SER A 144 -12.23 1.65 17.46
C SER A 144 -12.68 0.27 16.99
N ALA A 145 -13.90 0.15 16.45
CA ALA A 145 -14.45 -1.09 15.93
C ALA A 145 -13.69 -1.59 14.69
N LEU A 146 -13.10 -0.68 13.91
CA LEU A 146 -12.32 -1.03 12.72
C LEU A 146 -10.91 -1.55 13.02
N ALA A 147 -10.39 -1.38 14.24
CA ALA A 147 -8.99 -1.69 14.55
C ALA A 147 -8.59 -3.14 14.24
N GLU A 148 -9.49 -4.11 14.48
CA GLU A 148 -9.19 -5.51 14.19
C GLU A 148 -9.21 -5.77 12.69
N THR A 149 -10.23 -5.30 11.97
CA THR A 149 -10.32 -5.42 10.51
C THR A 149 -9.10 -4.80 9.82
N GLU A 150 -8.70 -3.61 10.28
CA GLU A 150 -7.51 -2.89 9.83
C GLU A 150 -6.23 -3.70 10.03
N TYR A 151 -6.08 -4.28 11.22
CA TYR A 151 -4.93 -5.12 11.53
C TYR A 151 -4.94 -6.44 10.74
N GLN A 152 -6.11 -6.99 10.39
CA GLN A 152 -6.18 -8.18 9.54
C GLN A 152 -5.68 -7.88 8.12
N VAL A 153 -5.97 -6.70 7.55
CA VAL A 153 -5.40 -6.26 6.26
C VAL A 153 -3.87 -6.28 6.32
N TYR A 154 -3.28 -5.74 7.39
CA TYR A 154 -1.84 -5.80 7.58
C TYR A 154 -1.30 -7.23 7.61
N ARG A 155 -1.96 -8.13 8.36
CA ARG A 155 -1.55 -9.54 8.42
C ARG A 155 -1.60 -10.22 7.05
N GLN A 156 -2.63 -9.93 6.26
CA GLN A 156 -2.81 -10.41 4.90
C GLN A 156 -1.69 -9.91 3.98
N LEU A 157 -1.35 -8.61 4.02
CA LEU A 157 -0.21 -8.05 3.30
C LEU A 157 1.13 -8.66 3.75
N CYS A 158 1.29 -8.90 5.06
CA CYS A 158 2.46 -9.57 5.63
C CYS A 158 2.62 -11.02 5.14
N TRP A 159 1.54 -11.69 4.73
CA TRP A 159 1.66 -13.02 4.13
C TRP A 159 2.47 -13.00 2.83
N MET A 160 2.30 -11.95 2.03
CA MET A 160 3.11 -11.73 0.83
C MET A 160 4.52 -11.26 1.20
N LYS A 161 4.67 -10.27 2.11
CA LYS A 161 5.97 -9.72 2.54
C LYS A 161 6.93 -10.77 3.11
N HIS A 162 6.40 -11.73 3.88
CA HIS A 162 7.21 -12.75 4.56
C HIS A 162 7.17 -14.11 3.87
N SER A 163 6.70 -14.16 2.61
CA SER A 163 6.69 -15.37 1.79
C SER A 163 6.06 -16.57 2.51
N LEU A 164 4.86 -16.39 3.08
CA LEU A 164 4.15 -17.52 3.68
C LEU A 164 4.04 -18.65 2.64
N PRO A 165 4.22 -19.94 3.01
CA PRO A 165 4.31 -21.02 2.03
C PRO A 165 3.18 -21.04 1.01
N LYS A 166 1.95 -20.75 1.42
CA LYS A 166 0.79 -20.66 0.50
C LYS A 166 0.90 -19.58 -0.58
N MET A 167 1.76 -18.59 -0.42
CA MET A 167 2.04 -17.55 -1.42
C MET A 167 2.99 -18.03 -2.50
N GLN A 168 3.70 -19.14 -2.27
CA GLN A 168 4.60 -19.75 -3.23
C GLN A 168 3.99 -21.06 -3.71
N ASP A 169 3.78 -21.19 -5.01
CA ASP A 169 3.18 -22.40 -5.56
C ASP A 169 4.24 -23.32 -6.17
N MET A 170 4.05 -24.61 -5.94
CA MET A 170 4.80 -25.67 -6.59
C MET A 170 3.83 -26.39 -7.52
N ARG A 171 4.11 -26.34 -8.82
CA ARG A 171 3.29 -27.08 -9.77
C ARG A 171 3.75 -28.53 -9.79
N VAL A 172 2.82 -29.43 -9.44
CA VAL A 172 3.00 -30.87 -9.54
C VAL A 172 2.41 -31.34 -10.87
N ASP A 173 3.27 -31.83 -11.77
CA ASP A 173 2.88 -32.39 -13.06
C ASP A 173 3.34 -33.86 -13.12
N GLY A 174 2.43 -34.79 -12.78
CA GLY A 174 2.76 -36.21 -12.65
C GLY A 174 3.70 -36.47 -11.47
N ASP A 175 4.84 -37.12 -11.72
CA ASP A 175 5.90 -37.34 -10.72
C ASP A 175 6.89 -36.16 -10.64
N GLY A 176 6.69 -35.10 -11.44
CA GLY A 176 7.54 -33.92 -11.49
C GLY A 176 7.04 -32.78 -10.61
N VAL A 177 7.98 -31.99 -10.07
CA VAL A 177 7.70 -30.71 -9.41
C VAL A 177 8.43 -29.61 -10.15
N SER A 178 7.74 -28.51 -10.44
CA SER A 178 8.35 -27.28 -10.95
C SER A 178 8.02 -26.10 -10.03
N LEU A 179 9.04 -25.27 -9.78
CA LEU A 179 8.85 -23.98 -9.16
C LEU A 179 8.33 -23.02 -10.23
N ILE A 180 7.16 -22.43 -9.99
CA ILE A 180 6.68 -21.37 -10.86
C ILE A 180 7.35 -20.07 -10.41
N PHE A 181 7.88 -19.34 -11.38
CA PHE A 181 8.37 -17.99 -11.19
C PHE A 181 7.54 -17.08 -12.11
N GLY A 182 7.16 -15.90 -11.62
CA GLY A 182 6.36 -14.95 -12.38
C GLY A 182 7.00 -14.52 -13.70
N PRO A 183 6.25 -13.85 -14.58
CA PRO A 183 5.02 -13.13 -14.26
C PRO A 183 3.76 -14.01 -14.19
N TYR A 184 2.87 -13.71 -13.24
CA TYR A 184 1.61 -14.44 -13.01
C TYR A 184 0.41 -13.67 -13.57
N THR A 185 -0.49 -14.37 -14.26
CA THR A 185 -1.68 -13.78 -14.90
C THR A 185 -2.98 -14.54 -14.64
N ASP A 186 -2.96 -15.54 -13.75
CA ASP A 186 -4.16 -16.29 -13.35
C ASP A 186 -5.08 -15.49 -12.41
N GLU A 187 -6.30 -16.01 -12.17
CA GLU A 187 -7.31 -15.35 -11.32
C GLU A 187 -6.82 -15.07 -9.90
N ARG A 188 -6.00 -15.96 -9.34
CA ARG A 188 -5.43 -15.76 -8.00
C ARG A 188 -4.46 -14.58 -8.00
N ALA A 189 -3.57 -14.51 -9.00
CA ALA A 189 -2.66 -13.40 -9.19
C ALA A 189 -3.41 -12.07 -9.39
N ILE A 190 -4.51 -12.07 -10.15
CA ILE A 190 -5.38 -10.90 -10.34
C ILE A 190 -6.01 -10.46 -9.01
N ASN A 191 -6.53 -11.40 -8.21
CA ASN A 191 -7.11 -11.10 -6.90
C ASN A 191 -6.08 -10.47 -5.94
N HIS A 192 -4.88 -11.06 -5.87
CA HIS A 192 -3.78 -10.52 -5.08
C HIS A 192 -3.36 -9.12 -5.55
N ALA A 193 -3.29 -8.91 -6.87
CA ALA A 193 -2.99 -7.63 -7.49
C ALA A 193 -4.04 -6.56 -7.14
N TRP A 194 -5.33 -6.89 -7.23
CA TRP A 194 -6.43 -5.98 -6.86
C TRP A 194 -6.32 -5.58 -5.39
N PHE A 195 -6.16 -6.55 -4.50
CA PHE A 195 -6.00 -6.32 -3.07
C PHE A 195 -4.79 -5.41 -2.76
N ALA A 196 -3.64 -5.68 -3.37
CA ALA A 196 -2.43 -4.90 -3.15
C ALA A 196 -2.55 -3.47 -3.67
N LEU A 197 -3.11 -3.26 -4.88
CA LEU A 197 -3.34 -1.93 -5.45
C LEU A 197 -4.35 -1.11 -4.65
N GLU A 198 -5.50 -1.72 -4.29
CA GLU A 198 -6.54 -1.06 -3.51
C GLU A 198 -5.96 -0.56 -2.18
N HIS A 199 -5.29 -1.44 -1.43
CA HIS A 199 -4.75 -1.10 -0.14
C HIS A 199 -3.55 -0.15 -0.23
N ALA A 200 -2.67 -0.28 -1.22
CA ALA A 200 -1.60 0.69 -1.44
C ALA A 200 -2.15 2.11 -1.64
N GLY A 201 -3.15 2.27 -2.51
CA GLY A 201 -3.84 3.56 -2.68
C GLY A 201 -4.51 4.01 -1.39
N ARG A 202 -5.21 3.12 -0.68
CA ARG A 202 -5.96 3.48 0.53
C ARG A 202 -5.04 3.97 1.66
N LEU A 203 -3.85 3.40 1.75
CA LEU A 203 -2.85 3.79 2.73
C LEU A 203 -2.25 5.16 2.40
N MET A 204 -2.14 5.50 1.12
CA MET A 204 -1.81 6.86 0.68
C MET A 204 -2.95 7.85 0.99
N GLU A 205 -4.21 7.48 0.79
CA GLU A 205 -5.36 8.28 1.25
C GLU A 205 -5.28 8.56 2.76
N LEU A 206 -4.95 7.52 3.56
CA LEU A 206 -4.79 7.66 5.01
C LEU A 206 -3.68 8.66 5.36
N MET A 207 -2.52 8.56 4.71
CA MET A 207 -1.43 9.53 4.90
C MET A 207 -1.86 10.95 4.56
N ILE A 208 -2.47 11.16 3.39
CA ILE A 208 -2.97 12.47 2.95
C ILE A 208 -4.00 13.02 3.94
N SER A 209 -4.92 12.18 4.41
CA SER A 209 -5.96 12.58 5.38
C SER A 209 -5.39 12.96 6.75
N SER A 210 -4.23 12.41 7.11
CA SER A 210 -3.56 12.64 8.40
C SER A 210 -2.74 13.93 8.45
N LEU A 211 -2.47 14.55 7.29
CA LEU A 211 -1.80 15.85 7.23
C LEU A 211 -2.68 16.92 7.88
N LEU A 212 -2.03 17.92 8.47
CA LEU A 212 -2.72 19.02 9.16
C LEU A 212 -3.65 19.76 8.19
N ASP A 213 -4.79 20.22 8.72
CA ASP A 213 -5.83 20.94 7.97
C ASP A 213 -5.28 22.13 7.19
N GLU A 214 -4.26 22.80 7.71
CA GLU A 214 -3.61 23.96 7.06
C GLU A 214 -2.91 23.64 5.74
N PHE A 215 -2.54 22.38 5.50
CA PHE A 215 -1.93 21.93 4.24
C PHE A 215 -2.95 21.36 3.26
N ARG A 216 -4.23 21.30 3.65
CA ARG A 216 -5.31 20.82 2.79
C ARG A 216 -6.10 22.00 2.24
N THR A 217 -6.33 21.98 0.94
CA THR A 217 -7.27 22.90 0.27
C THR A 217 -8.65 22.25 0.13
N GLU A 218 -9.68 23.05 -0.10
CA GLU A 218 -11.02 22.54 -0.44
C GLU A 218 -10.97 21.61 -1.67
N GLU A 219 -10.17 21.97 -2.67
CA GLU A 219 -9.93 21.18 -3.87
C GLU A 219 -9.33 19.81 -3.55
N THR A 220 -8.22 19.75 -2.81
CA THR A 220 -7.60 18.46 -2.41
C THR A 220 -8.52 17.62 -1.52
N THR A 221 -9.37 18.26 -0.72
CA THR A 221 -10.35 17.58 0.12
C THR A 221 -11.48 16.96 -0.71
N LEU A 222 -11.93 17.65 -1.76
CA LEU A 222 -12.93 17.14 -2.69
C LEU A 222 -12.35 15.97 -3.50
N GLU A 223 -11.15 16.12 -4.07
CA GLU A 223 -10.46 15.07 -4.81
C GLU A 223 -10.26 13.81 -3.96
N LEU A 224 -9.85 13.97 -2.70
CA LEU A 224 -9.71 12.85 -1.77
C LEU A 224 -11.04 12.09 -1.59
N ARG A 225 -12.16 12.80 -1.46
CA ARG A 225 -13.49 12.16 -1.35
C ARG A 225 -13.84 11.38 -2.60
N GLU A 226 -13.61 11.94 -3.79
CA GLU A 226 -13.87 11.26 -5.06
C GLU A 226 -13.02 9.99 -5.21
N ILE A 227 -11.74 10.05 -4.82
CA ILE A 227 -10.83 8.90 -4.78
C ILE A 227 -11.32 7.85 -3.78
N THR A 228 -11.79 8.25 -2.60
CA THR A 228 -12.36 7.33 -1.60
C THR A 228 -13.60 6.62 -2.14
N GLU A 229 -14.48 7.31 -2.86
CA GLU A 229 -15.67 6.68 -3.47
C GLU A 229 -15.27 5.70 -4.60
N LYS A 230 -14.29 6.06 -5.44
CA LYS A 230 -13.73 5.14 -6.44
C LYS A 230 -13.21 3.86 -5.78
N ARG A 231 -12.45 3.98 -4.69
CA ARG A 231 -11.96 2.82 -3.93
C ARG A 231 -13.10 1.96 -3.41
N ARG A 232 -14.15 2.55 -2.84
CA ARG A 232 -15.31 1.79 -2.33
C ARG A 232 -15.97 0.97 -3.44
N ALA A 233 -16.10 1.54 -4.64
CA ALA A 233 -16.61 0.82 -5.80
C ALA A 233 -15.68 -0.33 -6.23
N LEU A 234 -14.37 -0.11 -6.22
CA LEU A 234 -13.37 -1.16 -6.52
C LEU A 234 -13.41 -2.31 -5.53
N ARG A 235 -13.52 -2.02 -4.23
CA ARG A 235 -13.68 -3.04 -3.19
C ARG A 235 -14.93 -3.87 -3.41
N GLN A 236 -16.06 -3.23 -3.71
CA GLN A 236 -17.30 -3.94 -4.01
C GLN A 236 -17.14 -4.84 -5.25
N LYS A 237 -16.48 -4.35 -6.30
CA LYS A 237 -16.17 -5.13 -7.50
C LYS A 237 -15.30 -6.36 -7.19
N ALA A 238 -14.33 -6.23 -6.28
CA ALA A 238 -13.51 -7.35 -5.83
C ALA A 238 -14.36 -8.41 -5.10
N ILE A 239 -15.23 -7.98 -4.20
CA ILE A 239 -16.17 -8.87 -3.49
C ILE A 239 -17.10 -9.57 -4.49
N ASP A 240 -17.65 -8.84 -5.46
CA ASP A 240 -18.57 -9.40 -6.44
C ASP A 240 -17.90 -10.45 -7.36
N ARG A 241 -16.62 -10.25 -7.70
CA ARG A 241 -15.85 -11.19 -8.54
C ARG A 241 -15.38 -12.41 -7.76
N PHE A 242 -14.82 -12.20 -6.57
CA PHE A 242 -14.11 -13.24 -5.82
C PHE A 242 -14.90 -13.82 -4.63
N GLY A 243 -16.11 -13.31 -4.38
CA GLY A 243 -17.04 -13.78 -3.36
C GLY A 243 -16.70 -13.39 -1.92
N GLN A 244 -15.57 -12.70 -1.68
CA GLN A 244 -15.08 -12.39 -0.34
C GLN A 244 -14.11 -11.20 -0.32
N GLU A 245 -13.94 -10.59 0.85
CA GLU A 245 -12.98 -9.50 1.05
C GLU A 245 -11.54 -9.97 1.21
N ASN A 246 -11.34 -11.19 1.72
CA ASN A 246 -10.01 -11.74 1.97
C ASN A 246 -9.54 -12.52 0.74
N PRO A 247 -8.48 -12.09 0.02
CA PRO A 247 -8.04 -12.77 -1.20
C PRO A 247 -7.37 -14.13 -0.94
N PHE A 248 -7.13 -14.49 0.32
CA PHE A 248 -6.29 -15.62 0.72
C PHE A 248 -7.04 -16.77 1.41
N VAL A 249 -8.37 -16.77 1.36
CA VAL A 249 -9.17 -17.90 1.84
C VAL A 249 -9.40 -18.83 0.66
N SER A 250 -8.89 -20.05 0.73
CA SER A 250 -9.31 -21.12 -0.17
C SER A 250 -10.74 -21.54 0.21
N GLU A 251 -11.61 -21.78 -0.76
CA GLU A 251 -12.78 -22.63 -0.49
C GLU A 251 -12.27 -23.93 0.16
N ALA A 252 -12.85 -24.25 1.32
CA ALA A 252 -12.51 -25.44 2.10
C ALA A 252 -13.06 -26.70 1.45
#